data_AF-A0A6V7L7A0-F1
#
_entry.id   AF-A0A6V7L7A0-F1
#
_cell.length_a   1.000
_cell.length_b   1.000
_cell.length_c   1.000
_cell.angle_alpha   90.00
_cell.angle_beta   90.00
_cell.angle_gamma   90.00
#
_symmetry.space_group_name_H-M   'P 1'
#
loop_
_entity.id
_entity.type
_entity.pdbx_description
1 polymer ?
#
loop_
_entity_poly.entity_id
_entity_poly.type
_entity_poly.pdbx_seq_one_letter_code
_entity_poly.pdbx_strand_id
1 'polypeptide(L)'
;RQGFRMYSEYCNSHPMAMVTLQELYRHNRYSKFFEACRLMRGLIEIPLDGYLLTPVQRICKYPLQLAELLKYTKTDHPDYNKIREALDAMRAVAVLINERKRRMESLEKLAAWQLRVEGWE
;
A
#
# COMPACT_ATOMS: atom_id res chain seq x y z
N ARG A 1 -15.17 6.26 -5.16
CA ARG A 1 -14.80 4.81 -5.23
C ARG A 1 -13.75 4.50 -6.31
N GLN A 2 -13.85 5.01 -7.55
CA GLN A 2 -12.87 4.71 -8.61
C GLN A 2 -11.45 5.23 -8.33
N GLY A 3 -11.30 6.40 -7.70
CA GLY A 3 -9.99 6.99 -7.41
C GLY A 3 -9.08 6.15 -6.50
N PHE A 4 -9.63 5.27 -5.67
CA PHE A 4 -8.82 4.41 -4.80
C PHE A 4 -8.25 3.17 -5.49
N ARG A 5 -8.64 2.89 -6.75
CA ARG A 5 -8.11 1.73 -7.51
C ARG A 5 -6.60 1.81 -7.71
N MET A 6 -6.03 3.01 -7.84
CA MET A 6 -4.59 3.23 -7.97
C MET A 6 -3.78 2.68 -6.78
N TYR A 7 -4.38 2.62 -5.58
CA TYR A 7 -3.72 2.01 -4.41
C TYR A 7 -3.53 0.51 -4.58
N SER A 8 -4.41 -0.17 -5.33
CA SER A 8 -4.19 -1.59 -5.62
C SER A 8 -2.95 -1.80 -6.45
N GLU A 9 -2.75 -0.99 -7.49
CA GLU A 9 -1.57 -1.09 -8.34
C GLU A 9 -0.30 -0.73 -7.56
N TYR A 10 -0.36 0.36 -6.79
CA TYR A 10 0.74 0.76 -5.91
C TYR A 10 1.12 -0.32 -4.90
N CYS A 11 0.13 -0.91 -4.20
CA CYS A 11 0.40 -1.97 -3.22
C CYS A 11 0.93 -3.25 -3.88
N ASN A 12 0.54 -3.55 -5.12
CA ASN A 12 1.03 -4.72 -5.85
C ASN A 12 2.46 -4.53 -6.36
N SER A 13 2.85 -3.31 -6.76
CA SER A 13 4.21 -3.02 -7.24
C SER A 13 5.20 -2.68 -6.12
N HIS A 14 4.70 -2.30 -4.93
CA HIS A 14 5.54 -1.93 -3.79
C HIS A 14 6.61 -2.98 -3.42
N PRO A 15 6.32 -4.30 -3.36
CA PRO A 15 7.35 -5.30 -3.06
C PRO A 15 8.53 -5.27 -4.05
N MET A 16 8.24 -5.17 -5.35
CA MET A 16 9.27 -5.07 -6.39
C MET A 16 10.06 -3.76 -6.28
N ALA A 17 9.38 -2.64 -6.02
CA ALA A 17 10.04 -1.37 -5.78
C ALA A 17 11.01 -1.44 -4.58
N MET A 18 10.66 -2.17 -3.52
CA MET A 18 11.54 -2.36 -2.36
C MET A 18 12.77 -3.21 -2.69
N VAL A 19 12.63 -4.27 -3.49
CA VAL A 19 13.78 -5.06 -3.96
C VAL A 19 14.74 -4.20 -4.77
N THR A 20 14.24 -3.49 -5.77
CA THR A 20 15.06 -2.57 -6.58
C THR A 20 15.72 -1.50 -5.73
N LEU A 21 15.00 -0.93 -4.77
CA LEU A 21 15.54 0.10 -3.89
C LEU A 21 16.67 -0.45 -2.99
N GLN A 22 16.50 -1.66 -2.44
CA GLN A 22 17.55 -2.33 -1.66
C GLN A 22 18.82 -2.59 -2.49
N GLU A 23 18.67 -2.97 -3.77
CA GLU A 23 19.80 -3.11 -4.68
C GLU A 23 20.50 -1.78 -4.92
N LEU A 24 19.76 -0.70 -5.15
CA LEU A 24 20.33 0.64 -5.35
C LEU A 24 21.08 1.12 -4.11
N TYR A 25 20.57 0.85 -2.91
CA TYR A 25 21.24 1.20 -1.65
C TYR A 25 22.60 0.51 -1.45
N ARG A 26 22.89 -0.60 -2.15
CA ARG A 26 24.22 -1.23 -2.15
C ARG A 26 25.28 -0.37 -2.82
N HIS A 27 24.90 0.59 -3.65
CA HIS A 27 25.81 1.48 -4.35
C HIS A 27 25.81 2.87 -3.70
N ASN A 28 26.96 3.26 -3.13
CA ASN A 28 27.14 4.52 -2.40
C ASN A 28 26.67 5.78 -3.18
N ARG A 29 26.76 5.77 -4.52
CA ARG A 29 26.27 6.88 -5.35
C ARG A 29 24.77 7.15 -5.19
N TYR A 30 23.95 6.11 -5.09
CA TYR A 30 22.50 6.27 -4.94
C TYR A 30 22.12 6.61 -3.51
N SER A 31 22.80 6.02 -2.52
CA SER A 31 22.59 6.37 -1.11
C SER A 31 22.83 7.86 -0.85
N LYS A 32 23.93 8.42 -1.39
CA LYS A 32 24.23 9.86 -1.31
C LYS A 32 23.21 10.70 -2.08
N PHE A 33 22.79 10.24 -3.26
CA PHE A 33 21.79 10.94 -4.07
C PHE A 33 20.44 11.05 -3.33
N PHE A 34 19.94 9.94 -2.78
CA PHE A 34 18.68 9.94 -2.02
C PHE A 34 18.74 10.84 -0.79
N GLU A 35 19.86 10.83 -0.07
CA GLU A 35 20.07 11.70 1.08
C GLU A 35 20.13 13.19 0.68
N ALA A 36 20.83 13.52 -0.41
CA ALA A 36 20.83 14.88 -0.94
C ALA A 36 19.42 15.34 -1.34
N CYS A 37 18.62 14.48 -1.97
CA CYS A 37 17.22 14.77 -2.29
C CYS A 37 16.38 15.00 -1.02
N ARG A 38 16.58 14.20 0.03
CA ARG A 38 15.88 14.34 1.31
C ARG A 38 16.17 15.70 1.96
N LEU A 39 17.45 16.07 2.05
CA LEU A 39 17.89 17.34 2.62
C LEU A 39 17.39 18.54 1.80
N MET A 40 17.50 18.49 0.47
CA MET A 40 17.05 19.56 -0.42
C MET A 40 15.54 19.82 -0.31
N ARG A 41 14.75 18.78 -0.03
CA ARG A 41 13.30 18.89 0.18
C ARG A 41 12.90 19.18 1.63
N GLY A 42 13.85 19.34 2.55
CA GLY A 42 13.58 19.57 3.97
C GLY A 42 12.80 18.43 4.63
N LEU A 43 13.00 17.20 4.14
CA LEU A 43 12.28 16.02 4.62
C LEU A 43 12.88 15.52 5.95
N ILE A 44 12.02 15.06 6.86
CA ILE A 44 12.45 14.40 8.10
C ILE A 44 13.32 13.17 7.80
N GLU A 45 14.15 12.79 8.77
CA GLU A 45 15.14 11.71 8.67
C GLU A 45 14.48 10.32 8.64
N ILE A 46 13.79 10.06 7.53
CA ILE A 46 13.22 8.78 7.15
C ILE A 46 13.85 8.42 5.80
N PRO A 47 14.33 7.19 5.60
CA PRO A 47 14.84 6.77 4.30
C PRO A 47 13.70 6.65 3.26
N LEU A 48 14.06 6.52 1.98
CA LEU A 48 13.09 6.60 0.89
C LEU A 48 12.04 5.47 0.94
N ASP A 49 12.43 4.29 1.43
CA ASP A 49 11.53 3.14 1.65
C ASP A 49 10.38 3.49 2.60
N GLY A 50 10.66 4.21 3.69
CA GLY A 50 9.66 4.68 4.64
C GLY A 50 8.62 5.60 4.00
N TYR A 51 9.06 6.52 3.12
CA TYR A 51 8.13 7.37 2.36
C TYR A 51 7.27 6.56 1.37
N LEU A 52 7.86 5.57 0.70
CA LEU A 52 7.15 4.69 -0.23
C LEU A 52 6.16 3.74 0.48
N LEU A 53 6.32 3.51 1.77
CA LEU A 53 5.37 2.74 2.57
C LEU A 53 4.10 3.56 2.92
N THR A 54 4.17 4.90 2.89
CA THR A 54 3.08 5.77 3.35
C THR A 54 1.74 5.56 2.62
N PRO A 55 1.66 5.32 1.29
CA PRO A 55 0.38 5.09 0.63
C PRO A 55 -0.25 3.75 1.04
N VAL A 56 0.58 2.72 1.25
CA VAL A 56 0.15 1.40 1.75
C VAL A 56 -0.44 1.54 3.16
N GLN A 57 0.21 2.33 4.03
CA GLN A 57 -0.33 2.60 5.36
C GLN A 57 -1.61 3.44 5.33
N ARG A 58 -1.63 4.47 4.47
CA ARG A 58 -2.75 5.42 4.40
C ARG A 58 -4.05 4.73 4.01
N ILE A 59 -4.01 3.81 3.04
CA ILE A 59 -5.21 3.09 2.61
C ILE A 59 -5.79 2.20 3.71
N CYS A 60 -4.93 1.63 4.57
CA CYS A 60 -5.32 0.85 5.73
C CYS A 60 -5.81 1.70 6.92
N LYS A 61 -5.39 2.97 7.01
CA LYS A 61 -5.80 3.88 8.10
C LYS A 61 -7.20 4.45 7.92
N TYR A 62 -7.66 4.67 6.68
CA TYR A 62 -8.97 5.28 6.44
C TYR A 62 -10.14 4.56 7.13
N PRO A 63 -10.28 3.21 7.07
CA PRO A 63 -11.34 2.52 7.80
C PRO A 63 -11.27 2.75 9.32
N LEU A 64 -10.06 2.80 9.90
CA LEU A 64 -9.88 3.01 11.34
C LEU A 64 -10.30 4.41 11.76
N GLN A 65 -9.87 5.42 11.00
CA GLN A 65 -10.19 6.82 11.25
C GLN A 65 -11.70 7.09 11.09
N LEU A 66 -12.33 6.52 10.07
CA LEU A 66 -13.76 6.65 9.84
C LEU A 66 -14.59 5.90 10.89
N ALA A 67 -14.12 4.75 11.37
CA ALA A 67 -14.77 4.03 12.46
C ALA A 67 -14.74 4.83 13.78
N GLU A 68 -13.59 5.42 14.11
CA GLU A 68 -13.48 6.26 15.31
C GLU A 68 -14.31 7.54 15.18
N LEU A 69 -14.35 8.15 14.00
CA LEU A 69 -15.21 9.31 13.73
C LEU A 69 -16.69 8.95 13.87
N LEU A 70 -17.13 7.82 13.31
CA LEU A 70 -18.52 7.37 13.40
C LEU A 70 -18.94 7.11 14.85
N LYS A 71 -18.04 6.54 15.67
CA LYS A 71 -18.28 6.25 17.09
C LYS A 71 -18.68 7.50 17.90
N TYR A 72 -18.11 8.67 17.58
CA TYR A 72 -18.43 9.93 18.27
C TYR A 72 -19.40 10.83 17.49
N THR A 73 -19.92 10.36 16.35
CA THR A 73 -20.94 11.10 15.60
C THR A 73 -22.32 10.59 16.03
N LYS A 74 -23.17 11.49 16.52
CA LYS A 74 -24.55 11.13 16.90
C LYS A 74 -25.38 10.75 15.67
N THR A 75 -26.39 9.89 15.86
CA THR A 75 -27.24 9.36 14.78
C THR A 75 -28.11 10.43 14.09
N ASP A 76 -28.41 11.53 14.78
CA ASP A 76 -29.14 12.68 14.28
C ASP A 76 -28.25 13.69 13.54
N HIS A 77 -26.93 13.52 13.58
CA HIS A 77 -25.99 14.40 12.89
C HIS A 77 -26.13 14.25 11.36
N PRO A 78 -26.14 15.35 10.59
CA PRO A 78 -26.34 15.31 9.13
C PRO A 78 -25.30 14.47 8.37
N ASP A 79 -24.10 14.29 8.93
CA ASP A 79 -23.04 13.47 8.32
C ASP A 79 -22.99 12.02 8.79
N TYR A 80 -23.81 11.60 9.77
CA TYR A 80 -23.76 10.24 10.32
C TYR A 80 -23.84 9.17 9.22
N ASN A 81 -24.84 9.28 8.35
CA ASN A 81 -25.03 8.33 7.25
C ASN A 81 -23.90 8.39 6.22
N LYS A 82 -23.36 9.58 5.92
CA LYS A 82 -22.24 9.74 4.98
C LYS A 82 -20.96 9.10 5.53
N ILE A 83 -20.69 9.26 6.82
CA ILE A 83 -19.52 8.66 7.48
C ILE A 83 -19.64 7.14 7.49
N ARG A 84 -20.83 6.60 7.80
CA ARG A 84 -21.11 5.16 7.71
C ARG A 84 -20.86 4.62 6.29
N GLU A 85 -21.42 5.27 5.27
CA GLU A 85 -21.22 4.86 3.88
C GLU A 85 -19.76 4.96 3.42
N ALA A 86 -19.04 5.99 3.88
CA ALA A 86 -17.61 6.14 3.61
C ALA A 86 -16.80 5.02 4.29
N LEU A 87 -17.12 4.66 5.53
CA LEU A 87 -16.50 3.55 6.25
C LEU A 87 -16.66 2.24 5.48
N ASP A 88 -17.88 1.92 5.06
CA ASP A 88 -18.17 0.70 4.30
C ASP A 88 -17.44 0.69 2.95
N ALA A 89 -17.41 1.83 2.26
CA ALA A 89 -16.67 1.97 1.01
C ALA A 89 -15.16 1.75 1.21
N MET A 90 -14.56 2.29 2.27
CA MET A 90 -13.13 2.14 2.55
C MET A 90 -12.77 0.73 3.01
N ARG A 91 -13.66 0.05 3.77
CA ARG A 91 -13.52 -1.38 4.08
C ARG A 91 -13.52 -2.22 2.81
N ALA A 92 -14.45 -1.98 1.89
CA ALA A 92 -14.50 -2.68 0.61
C ALA A 92 -13.23 -2.48 -0.23
N VAL A 93 -12.67 -1.27 -0.24
CA VAL A 93 -11.39 -0.98 -0.90
C VAL A 93 -10.24 -1.75 -0.27
N ALA A 94 -10.13 -1.77 1.06
CA ALA A 94 -9.08 -2.51 1.76
C ALA A 94 -9.15 -4.02 1.47
N VAL A 95 -10.36 -4.60 1.48
CA VAL A 95 -10.59 -6.01 1.11
C VAL A 95 -10.17 -6.26 -0.34
N LEU A 96 -10.56 -5.40 -1.28
CA LEU A 96 -10.21 -5.55 -2.70
C LEU A 96 -8.69 -5.55 -2.92
N ILE A 97 -7.96 -4.65 -2.25
CA ILE A 97 -6.50 -4.56 -2.35
C ILE A 97 -5.86 -5.82 -1.78
N ASN A 98 -6.31 -6.27 -0.61
CA ASN A 98 -5.82 -7.49 0.03
C ASN A 98 -6.05 -8.74 -0.85
N GLU A 99 -7.25 -8.86 -1.43
CA GLU A 99 -7.60 -9.95 -2.34
C GLU A 99 -6.79 -9.95 -3.63
N ARG A 100 -6.54 -8.78 -4.21
CA ARG A 100 -5.69 -8.66 -5.41
C ARG A 100 -4.23 -9.04 -5.10
N LYS A 101 -3.70 -8.58 -3.97
CA LYS A 101 -2.36 -8.97 -3.50
C LYS A 101 -2.27 -10.48 -3.30
N ARG A 102 -3.24 -11.09 -2.60
CA ARG A 102 -3.32 -12.53 -2.38
C ARG A 102 -3.34 -13.31 -3.70
N ARG A 103 -4.14 -12.90 -4.68
CA ARG A 103 -4.18 -13.54 -6.00
C ARG A 103 -2.83 -13.49 -6.72
N MET A 104 -2.15 -12.35 -6.67
CA MET A 104 -0.82 -12.21 -7.30
C MET A 104 0.19 -13.17 -6.65
N GLU A 105 0.27 -13.19 -5.33
CA GLU A 105 1.16 -14.10 -4.58
C GLU A 105 0.83 -15.58 -4.86
N SER A 106 -0.46 -15.93 -5.02
CA SER A 106 -0.87 -17.28 -5.41
C SER A 106 -0.39 -17.66 -6.81
N LEU A 107 -0.46 -16.74 -7.78
CA LEU A 107 0.04 -16.96 -9.14
C LEU A 107 1.55 -17.14 -9.17
N GLU A 108 2.30 -16.31 -8.43
CA GLU A 108 3.75 -16.44 -8.30
C GLU A 108 4.15 -17.79 -7.69
N LYS A 109 3.44 -18.24 -6.65
CA LYS A 109 3.67 -19.56 -6.04
C LYS A 109 3.38 -20.71 -7.00
N LEU A 110 2.30 -20.61 -7.79
CA LEU A 110 1.95 -21.58 -8.82
C LEU A 110 3.03 -21.68 -9.90
N ALA A 111 3.49 -20.54 -10.43
CA ALA A 111 4.57 -20.50 -11.41
C ALA A 111 5.87 -21.10 -10.86
N ALA A 112 6.25 -20.73 -9.63
CA ALA A 112 7.42 -21.30 -8.96
C ALA A 112 7.27 -22.80 -8.67
N TRP A 113 6.05 -23.28 -8.44
CA TRP A 113 5.78 -24.71 -8.27
C TRP A 113 5.91 -25.47 -9.59
N GLN A 114 5.32 -24.97 -10.68
CA GLN A 114 5.40 -25.58 -12.00
C GLN A 114 6.85 -25.77 -12.46
N LEU A 115 7.72 -24.78 -12.24
CA LEU A 115 9.16 -24.86 -12.58
C LEU A 115 9.91 -25.98 -11.84
N ARG A 116 9.37 -26.49 -10.72
CA ARG A 116 9.99 -27.57 -9.94
C ARG A 116 9.50 -28.96 -10.34
N VAL A 117 8.50 -29.05 -11.22
CA VAL A 117 7.99 -30.35 -11.67
C VAL A 117 8.86 -30.85 -12.82
N GLU A 118 9.52 -31.99 -12.61
CA GLU A 118 10.28 -32.67 -13.66
C GLU A 118 9.33 -33.30 -14.69
N GLY A 119 9.63 -33.14 -15.98
CA GLY A 119 8.83 -33.73 -17.08
C GLY A 119 7.48 -33.05 -17.32
N TRP A 120 7.37 -31.75 -17.07
CA TRP A 120 6.16 -30.96 -17.36
C TRP A 120 5.96 -30.79 -18.88
N GLU A 121 5.02 -31.53 -19.46
CA GLU A 121 4.49 -31.36 -20.84
C GLU A 121 3.03 -30.91 -20.84
#